data_AF-A0A136LLP9-F1
#
_entry.id   AF-A0A136LLP9-F1
#
_cell.length_a   1.000
_cell.length_b   1.000
_cell.length_c   1.000
_cell.angle_alpha   90.00
_cell.angle_beta   90.00
_cell.angle_gamma   90.00
#
_symmetry.space_group_name_H-M   'P 1'
#
loop_
_entity.id
_entity.type
_entity.pdbx_description
1 polymer ?
#
loop_
_entity_poly.entity_id
_entity_poly.type
_entity_poly.pdbx_seq_one_letter_code
_entity_poly.pdbx_strand_id
1 'polypeptide(L)'
;MGSDGLITKVEQITEAWLTHVLNVSGTLQQGQVAKIDMLIDARELSTNIRLGITYSEDATGAKPTKLFLKLVTLDMEDEFFGPSEVNYYQRDYLGVPHAPIPRTY
;
A
#
# COMPACT_ATOMS: atom_id res chain seq x y z
N MET A 1 -4.54 -19.53 -1.05
CA MET A 1 -5.03 -18.28 -0.41
C MET A 1 -4.63 -17.15 -1.33
N GLY A 2 -5.61 -16.39 -1.83
CA GLY A 2 -5.51 -15.59 -3.04
C GLY A 2 -4.50 -14.44 -2.94
N SER A 3 -3.77 -14.22 -4.04
CA SER A 3 -2.87 -13.10 -4.31
C SER A 3 -3.58 -11.75 -4.47
N ASP A 4 -4.87 -11.65 -4.13
CA ASP A 4 -5.76 -10.52 -4.44
C ASP A 4 -5.40 -9.19 -3.73
N GLY A 5 -4.39 -9.19 -2.86
CA GLY A 5 -3.87 -8.00 -2.18
C GLY A 5 -2.42 -7.64 -2.50
N LEU A 6 -1.68 -8.48 -3.21
CA LEU A 6 -0.25 -8.25 -3.43
C LEU A 6 0.00 -7.41 -4.68
N ILE A 7 0.46 -6.18 -4.46
CA ILE A 7 0.97 -5.31 -5.52
C ILE A 7 2.47 -5.58 -5.72
N THR A 8 2.84 -5.87 -6.96
CA THR A 8 4.22 -6.10 -7.41
C THR A 8 4.70 -5.00 -8.35
N LYS A 9 3.76 -4.27 -8.98
CA LYS A 9 4.04 -3.16 -9.89
C LYS A 9 3.06 -2.01 -9.65
N VAL A 10 3.47 -0.80 -10.04
CA VAL A 10 2.70 0.43 -9.80
C VAL A 10 1.34 0.39 -10.51
N GLU A 11 1.26 -0.25 -11.67
CA GLU A 11 0.04 -0.30 -12.50
C GLU A 11 -1.10 -1.09 -11.84
N GLN A 12 -0.79 -1.89 -10.80
CA GLN A 12 -1.79 -2.61 -10.02
C GLN A 12 -2.51 -1.69 -9.02
N ILE A 13 -1.98 -0.50 -8.76
CA ILE A 13 -2.57 0.51 -7.87
C ILE A 13 -3.69 1.23 -8.63
N THR A 14 -4.89 0.69 -8.53
CA THR A 14 -6.11 1.25 -9.14
C THR A 14 -7.08 1.73 -8.07
N GLU A 15 -8.04 2.59 -8.44
CA GLU A 15 -9.14 3.02 -7.58
C GLU A 15 -9.90 1.82 -7.00
N ALA A 16 -10.18 0.82 -7.84
CA ALA A 16 -10.90 -0.40 -7.45
C ALA A 16 -10.08 -1.24 -6.45
N TRP A 17 -8.78 -1.41 -6.71
CA TRP A 17 -7.88 -2.11 -5.79
C TRP A 17 -7.81 -1.39 -4.43
N LEU A 18 -7.60 -0.07 -4.43
CA LEU A 18 -7.48 0.68 -3.18
C LEU A 18 -8.81 0.70 -2.41
N THR A 19 -9.94 0.80 -3.10
CA THR A 19 -11.27 0.66 -2.50
C THR A 19 -11.41 -0.69 -1.79
N HIS A 20 -11.01 -1.78 -2.46
CA HIS A 20 -11.05 -3.12 -1.87
C HIS A 20 -10.18 -3.21 -0.60
N VAL A 21 -8.93 -2.76 -0.66
CA VAL A 21 -8.00 -2.77 0.49
C VAL A 21 -8.54 -1.96 1.66
N LEU A 22 -9.07 -0.76 1.40
CA LEU A 22 -9.62 0.10 2.45
C LEU A 22 -10.91 -0.48 3.06
N ASN A 23 -11.74 -1.16 2.27
CA ASN A 23 -12.93 -1.86 2.77
C ASN A 23 -12.55 -3.07 3.63
N VAL A 24 -11.62 -3.91 3.17
CA VAL A 24 -11.16 -5.11 3.91
C VAL A 24 -10.51 -4.72 5.24
N SER A 25 -9.81 -3.58 5.29
CA SER A 25 -9.25 -3.05 6.54
C SER A 25 -10.26 -2.34 7.45
N GLY A 26 -11.50 -2.13 6.99
CA GLY A 26 -12.54 -1.37 7.71
C GLY A 26 -12.31 0.15 7.75
N THR A 27 -11.30 0.63 7.02
CA THR A 27 -10.95 2.06 6.94
C THR A 27 -11.99 2.86 6.14
N LEU A 28 -12.48 2.26 5.04
CA LEU A 28 -13.61 2.72 4.27
C LEU A 28 -14.79 1.79 4.58
N GLN A 29 -15.93 2.33 4.98
CA GLN A 29 -17.11 1.54 5.38
C GLN A 29 -18.20 1.55 4.30
N GLN A 30 -18.26 2.62 3.52
CA GLN A 30 -19.16 2.81 2.39
C GLN A 30 -18.48 3.70 1.34
N GLY A 31 -18.96 3.62 0.10
CA GLY A 31 -18.47 4.39 -1.04
C GLY A 31 -17.23 3.77 -1.66
N GLN A 32 -16.50 4.58 -2.42
CA GLN A 32 -15.32 4.12 -3.16
C GLN A 32 -14.29 5.23 -3.30
N VAL A 33 -13.06 4.83 -3.62
CA VAL A 33 -12.06 5.76 -4.13
C VAL A 33 -12.50 6.19 -5.53
N ALA A 34 -12.72 7.49 -5.70
CA ALA A 34 -13.15 8.08 -6.97
C ALA A 34 -11.95 8.45 -7.85
N LYS A 35 -10.82 8.82 -7.24
CA LYS A 35 -9.61 9.22 -7.95
C LYS A 35 -8.36 9.00 -7.10
N ILE A 36 -7.31 8.51 -7.73
CA ILE A 36 -5.96 8.47 -7.16
C ILE A 36 -5.05 9.42 -7.93
N ASP A 37 -4.40 10.33 -7.22
CA ASP A 37 -3.26 11.11 -7.71
C ASP A 37 -1.96 10.49 -7.19
N MET A 38 -1.05 10.09 -8.07
CA MET A 38 0.19 9.40 -7.69
C MET A 38 1.42 10.27 -7.94
N LEU A 39 2.27 10.42 -6.92
CA LEU A 39 3.64 10.90 -7.08
C LEU A 39 4.60 9.74 -6.85
N ILE A 40 5.30 9.34 -7.91
CA ILE A 40 6.18 8.18 -7.94
C ILE A 40 7.64 8.65 -7.86
N ASP A 41 8.38 8.14 -6.87
CA ASP A 41 9.83 8.28 -6.71
C ASP A 41 10.47 6.89 -6.83
N ALA A 42 10.85 6.52 -8.05
CA ALA A 42 11.50 5.25 -8.36
C ALA A 42 13.01 5.34 -8.06
N ARG A 43 13.53 4.33 -7.38
CA ARG A 43 14.96 4.14 -7.08
C ARG A 43 15.36 2.73 -7.48
N GLU A 44 16.67 2.49 -7.57
CA GLU A 44 17.28 1.19 -7.87
C GLU A 44 16.55 0.02 -7.18
N LEU A 45 16.43 0.08 -5.85
CA LEU A 45 15.94 -1.05 -5.04
C LEU A 45 14.46 -0.94 -4.64
N SER A 46 13.82 0.20 -4.89
CA SER A 46 12.47 0.45 -4.39
C SER A 46 11.79 1.61 -5.09
N THR A 47 10.47 1.56 -5.17
CA THR A 47 9.63 2.65 -5.64
C THR A 47 8.77 3.16 -4.48
N ASN A 48 8.98 4.42 -4.11
CA ASN A 48 8.14 5.11 -3.14
C ASN A 48 7.00 5.81 -3.88
N ILE A 49 5.78 5.70 -3.37
CA ILE A 49 4.58 6.22 -4.02
C ILE A 49 3.75 6.97 -2.99
N ARG A 50 3.52 8.26 -3.23
CA ARG A 50 2.59 9.08 -2.43
C ARG A 50 1.26 9.15 -3.17
N LEU A 51 0.20 8.73 -2.50
CA LEU A 51 -1.17 8.76 -3.05
C LEU A 51 -1.93 9.94 -2.44
N GLY A 52 -2.53 10.77 -3.30
CA GLY A 52 -3.65 11.64 -2.96
C GLY A 52 -4.96 10.96 -3.34
N ILE A 53 -5.93 10.93 -2.44
CA ILE A 53 -7.16 10.14 -2.61
C ILE A 53 -8.37 11.06 -2.54
N THR A 54 -9.19 11.00 -3.58
CA THR A 54 -10.54 11.57 -3.59
C THR A 54 -11.54 10.43 -3.50
N TYR A 55 -12.53 10.56 -2.62
CA TYR A 55 -13.59 9.57 -2.44
C TYR A 55 -14.89 10.01 -3.11
N SER A 56 -15.79 9.05 -3.34
CA SER A 56 -17.17 9.34 -3.74
C SER A 56 -17.92 10.12 -2.65
N GLU A 57 -19.00 10.83 -3.05
CA GLU A 57 -19.77 11.67 -2.13
C GLU A 57 -20.44 10.87 -1.00
N ASP A 58 -20.80 9.61 -1.26
CA ASP A 58 -21.41 8.70 -0.30
C ASP A 58 -20.39 7.99 0.62
N ALA A 59 -19.10 8.33 0.52
CA ALA A 59 -18.07 7.62 1.25
C ALA A 59 -18.11 7.89 2.77
N THR A 60 -18.01 6.83 3.57
CA THR A 60 -18.00 6.88 5.04
C THR A 60 -16.83 6.08 5.64
N GLY A 61 -16.53 6.31 6.92
CA GLY A 61 -15.35 5.76 7.60
C GLY A 61 -14.25 6.81 7.81
N ALA A 62 -13.01 6.36 8.01
CA ALA A 62 -11.87 7.22 8.30
C ALA A 62 -11.38 8.01 7.08
N LYS A 63 -11.52 7.45 5.88
CA LYS A 63 -11.26 8.11 4.59
C LYS A 63 -9.92 8.86 4.52
N PRO A 64 -8.78 8.17 4.68
CA PRO A 64 -7.48 8.80 4.56
C PRO A 64 -7.31 9.43 3.18
N THR A 65 -6.99 10.72 3.11
CA THR A 65 -6.79 11.42 1.82
C THR A 65 -5.36 11.37 1.32
N LYS A 66 -4.44 10.89 2.16
CA LYS A 66 -3.02 10.70 1.82
C LYS A 66 -2.54 9.34 2.31
N LEU A 67 -1.91 8.58 1.42
CA LEU A 67 -1.24 7.31 1.76
C LEU A 67 0.17 7.29 1.19
N PHE A 68 1.04 6.49 1.81
CA PHE A 68 2.38 6.21 1.33
C PHE A 68 2.55 4.71 1.12
N LEU A 69 2.96 4.33 -0.09
CA LEU A 69 3.23 2.95 -0.46
C LEU A 69 4.72 2.84 -0.83
N LYS A 70 5.34 1.74 -0.42
CA LYS A 70 6.70 1.40 -0.83
C LYS A 70 6.67 0.03 -1.51
N LEU A 71 7.02 0.02 -2.78
CA LEU A 71 7.28 -1.20 -3.54
C LEU A 71 8.77 -1.47 -3.53
N VAL A 72 9.14 -2.74 -3.43
CA VAL A 72 10.53 -3.18 -3.37
C VAL A 72 10.82 -3.99 -4.63
N THR A 73 11.95 -3.71 -5.28
CA THR A 73 12.41 -4.46 -6.45
C THR A 73 13.01 -5.78 -5.99
N LEU A 74 12.42 -6.90 -6.38
CA LEU A 74 12.86 -8.25 -5.97
C LEU A 74 13.72 -8.96 -7.02
N ASP A 75 13.71 -8.50 -8.26
CA ASP A 75 14.47 -9.07 -9.40
C ASP A 75 15.77 -8.30 -9.65
N MET A 76 16.70 -8.30 -8.69
CA MET A 76 18.06 -7.81 -8.91
C MET A 76 19.04 -8.97 -8.79
N GLU A 77 19.92 -9.10 -9.79
CA GLU A 77 20.86 -10.22 -9.89
C GLU A 77 21.81 -10.31 -8.68
N ASP A 78 22.13 -9.19 -8.04
CA ASP A 78 23.12 -9.08 -6.95
C ASP A 78 22.56 -8.60 -5.59
N GLU A 79 21.32 -8.11 -5.53
CA GLU A 79 20.69 -7.63 -4.29
C GLU A 79 19.28 -8.22 -4.13
N PHE A 80 19.20 -9.41 -3.51
CA PHE A 80 17.93 -10.07 -3.22
C PHE A 80 17.48 -9.78 -1.79
N PHE A 81 16.19 -9.44 -1.61
CA PHE A 81 15.56 -9.46 -0.30
C PHE A 81 15.48 -10.90 0.17
N GLY A 82 16.43 -11.30 1.03
CA GLY A 82 16.45 -12.63 1.61
C GLY A 82 15.11 -12.96 2.29
N PRO A 83 14.77 -14.25 2.44
CA PRO A 83 13.51 -14.68 3.06
C PRO A 83 13.24 -14.03 4.43
N SER A 84 14.28 -13.63 5.16
CA SER A 84 14.18 -12.91 6.43
C SER A 84 13.42 -11.59 6.35
N GLU A 85 13.58 -10.81 5.28
CA GLU A 85 13.00 -9.48 5.19
C GLU A 85 11.53 -9.54 4.72
N VAL A 86 11.22 -10.48 3.82
CA VAL A 86 9.83 -10.82 3.47
C VAL A 86 9.10 -11.40 4.69
N ASN A 87 9.73 -12.33 5.42
CA ASN A 87 9.18 -12.89 6.66
C ASN A 87 8.99 -11.82 7.74
N TYR A 88 9.88 -10.83 7.80
CA TYR A 88 9.73 -9.73 8.73
C TYR A 88 8.40 -9.01 8.52
N TYR A 89 8.08 -8.57 7.29
CA TYR A 89 6.83 -7.84 7.03
C TYR A 89 5.58 -8.75 6.98
N GLN A 90 5.70 -10.01 6.53
CA GLN A 90 4.55 -10.91 6.39
C GLN A 90 4.19 -11.70 7.65
N ARG A 91 5.14 -11.93 8.55
CA ARG A 91 4.93 -12.76 9.75
C ARG A 91 5.26 -12.00 11.02
N ASP A 92 6.45 -11.42 11.10
CA ASP A 92 6.95 -10.88 12.37
C ASP A 92 6.32 -9.50 12.68
N TYR A 93 5.94 -8.73 11.67
CA TYR A 93 5.37 -7.39 11.80
C TYR A 93 3.87 -7.36 12.16
N LEU A 94 3.10 -8.41 11.85
CA LEU A 94 1.63 -8.45 12.00
C LEU A 94 1.13 -8.32 13.46
N GLY A 95 2.02 -8.34 14.44
CA GLY A 95 1.68 -8.22 15.86
C GLY A 95 2.58 -7.26 16.65
N VAL A 96 3.41 -6.45 15.99
CA VAL A 96 4.35 -5.55 16.70
C VAL A 96 3.61 -4.32 17.23
N PRO A 97 3.51 -4.14 18.56
CA PRO A 97 2.95 -2.92 19.12
C PRO A 97 3.92 -1.76 18.89
N HIS A 98 3.38 -0.60 18.48
CA HIS A 98 4.16 0.61 18.14
C HIS A 98 5.17 0.42 17.01
N ALA A 99 4.84 -0.42 16.03
CA ALA A 99 5.68 -0.62 14.87
C ALA A 99 6.07 0.75 14.25
N PRO A 100 7.34 0.95 13.88
CA PRO A 100 7.83 2.23 13.36
C PRO A 100 7.31 2.42 11.94
N ILE A 101 6.00 2.66 11.81
CA ILE A 101 5.37 3.07 10.57
C ILE A 101 5.78 4.53 10.37
N PRO A 102 6.44 4.88 9.25
CA PRO A 102 6.72 6.26 8.93
C PRO A 102 5.41 7.08 8.96
N ARG A 103 5.32 8.03 9.89
CA ARG A 103 4.22 8.99 9.91
C ARG A 103 4.58 10.11 8.94
N THR A 104 3.75 10.31 7.91
CA THR A 104 3.88 11.45 7.01
C THR A 104 3.11 12.62 7.61
N TYR A 105 3.81 13.73 7.90
CA TYR A 105 3.24 15.01 8.31
C TYR A 105 2.84 15.85 7.09
#